data_AF-B5G2G1-F1
#
_entry.id   AF-B5G2G1-F1
#
_cell.length_a   1.000
_cell.length_b   1.000
_cell.length_c   1.000
_cell.angle_alpha   90.00
_cell.angle_beta   90.00
_cell.angle_gamma   90.00
#
_symmetry.space_group_name_H-M   'P 1'
#
loop_
_entity.id
_entity.type
_entity.pdbx_description
1 polymer ?
#
loop_
_entity_poly.entity_id
_entity_poly.type
_entity_poly.pdbx_seq_one_letter_code
_entity_poly.pdbx_strand_id
1 'polypeptide(L)' 'MATLKDKLISPIAEGAKLPNNKITIVGVGQVGMAAAISVLAKGLCDELALVDVMEDKL' A
#
# COMPACT_ATOMS: atom_id res chain seq x y z
N MET A 1 25.88 -15.62 -0.72
CA MET A 1 25.45 -15.99 0.64
C MET A 1 23.94 -15.87 0.70
N ALA A 2 23.22 -16.88 1.20
CA ALA A 2 21.77 -16.78 1.40
C ALA A 2 21.45 -15.80 2.54
N THR A 3 20.47 -14.92 2.33
CA THR A 3 20.03 -13.96 3.35
C THR A 3 19.28 -14.66 4.48
N LEU A 4 19.05 -13.98 5.61
CA LEU A 4 18.22 -14.53 6.69
C LEU A 4 16.78 -14.80 6.22
N LYS A 5 16.24 -13.97 5.31
CA LYS A 5 14.91 -14.15 4.74
C LYS A 5 14.81 -15.48 3.98
N ASP A 6 15.80 -15.79 3.13
CA ASP A 6 15.80 -17.00 2.31
C ASP A 6 15.90 -18.28 3.15
N LYS A 7 16.51 -18.18 4.33
CA LYS A 7 16.62 -19.30 5.28
C LYS A 7 15.35 -19.52 6.09
N LEU A 8 14.61 -18.45 6.39
CA LEU A 8 13.41 -18.49 7.24
C LEU A 8 12.11 -18.63 6.46
N ILE A 9 12.05 -18.14 5.22
CA ILE A 9 10.84 -18.09 4.41
C ILE A 9 11.11 -18.81 3.08
N SER A 10 10.49 -19.97 2.93
CA SER A 10 10.48 -20.72 1.66
C SER A 10 9.23 -20.36 0.85
N PRO A 11 9.34 -19.61 -0.26
CA PRO A 11 8.18 -19.27 -1.08
C PRO A 11 7.64 -20.53 -1.77
N ILE A 12 6.33 -20.76 -1.66
CA ILE A 12 5.63 -21.90 -2.29
C ILE A 12 5.09 -21.51 -3.68
N ALA A 13 4.88 -20.22 -3.91
CA ALA A 13 4.47 -19.65 -5.18
C ALA A 13 5.06 -18.23 -5.32
N GLU A 14 5.07 -17.71 -6.56
CA GLU A 14 5.37 -16.30 -6.79
C GLU A 14 4.27 -15.43 -6.14
N GLY A 15 4.66 -14.31 -5.53
CA GLY A 15 3.71 -13.32 -5.02
C GLY A 15 2.88 -12.68 -6.14
N ALA A 16 1.74 -12.10 -5.79
CA ALA A 16 0.91 -11.38 -6.76
C ALA A 16 1.72 -10.25 -7.42
N LYS A 17 1.83 -10.29 -8.76
CA LYS A 17 2.61 -9.31 -9.54
C LYS A 17 1.89 -7.96 -9.70
N LEU A 18 0.57 -7.96 -9.58
CA LEU A 18 -0.28 -6.79 -9.76
C LEU A 18 -1.30 -6.73 -8.61
N PRO A 19 -1.63 -5.53 -8.11
CA PRO A 19 -2.71 -5.35 -7.16
C PRO A 19 -4.06 -5.62 -7.86
N ASN A 20 -4.98 -6.25 -7.15
CA ASN A 20 -6.34 -6.50 -7.64
C ASN A 20 -7.24 -5.29 -7.39
N ASN A 21 -7.10 -4.66 -6.22
CA ASN A 21 -7.96 -3.59 -5.73
C ASN A 21 -7.10 -2.37 -5.34
N LYS A 22 -6.40 -1.80 -6.32
CA LYS A 22 -5.62 -0.58 -6.11
C LYS A 22 -6.52 0.64 -5.99
N ILE A 23 -6.36 1.40 -4.92
CA ILE A 23 -7.03 2.69 -4.70
C ILE A 23 -5.98 3.81 -4.69
N THR A 24 -6.28 4.93 -5.34
CA THR A 24 -5.43 6.13 -5.33
C THR A 24 -6.19 7.30 -4.74
N ILE A 25 -5.56 8.04 -3.83
CA ILE A 25 -6.09 9.28 -3.26
C ILE A 25 -5.14 10.42 -3.64
N VAL A 26 -5.70 11.43 -4.32
CA VAL A 26 -4.97 12.64 -4.72
C VAL A 26 -5.34 13.77 -3.76
N GLY A 27 -4.32 14.34 -3.10
CA GLY A 27 -4.42 15.34 -2.05
C GLY A 27 -4.48 14.71 -0.65
N VAL A 28 -3.39 14.81 0.12
CA VAL A 28 -3.27 14.35 1.52
C VAL A 28 -3.68 15.43 2.53
N GLY A 29 -4.73 16.19 2.19
CA GLY A 29 -5.42 17.09 3.12
C GLY A 29 -6.19 16.34 4.20
N GLN A 30 -6.87 17.07 5.09
CA GLN A 30 -7.71 16.45 6.14
C GLN A 30 -8.76 15.50 5.54
N VAL A 31 -9.38 15.90 4.42
CA VAL A 31 -10.38 15.10 3.71
C VAL A 31 -9.74 13.85 3.08
N GLY A 32 -8.61 14.02 2.39
CA GLY A 32 -7.90 12.90 1.75
C GLY A 32 -7.43 11.85 2.77
N MET A 33 -6.90 12.29 3.90
CA MET A 33 -6.48 11.39 4.97
C MET A 33 -7.67 10.72 5.67
N ALA A 34 -8.79 11.43 5.87
CA ALA A 34 -10.03 10.83 6.37
C ALA A 34 -10.58 9.75 5.42
N ALA A 35 -10.47 9.98 4.10
CA ALA A 35 -10.81 8.97 3.11
C ALA A 35 -9.84 7.78 3.14
N ALA A 36 -8.52 8.03 3.23
CA ALA A 36 -7.49 7.00 3.29
C ALA A 36 -7.70 6.06 4.48
N ILE A 37 -7.91 6.62 5.68
CA ILE A 37 -8.14 5.79 6.88
C ILE A 37 -9.45 5.02 6.79
N SER A 38 -10.50 5.60 6.21
CA SER A 38 -11.78 4.92 6.02
C SER A 38 -11.68 3.74 5.06
N VAL A 39 -10.87 3.86 4.00
CA VAL A 39 -10.59 2.80 3.04
C VAL A 39 -9.81 1.66 3.71
N LEU A 40 -8.75 2.00 4.45
CA LEU A 40 -7.92 1.02 5.17
C LEU A 40 -8.71 0.30 6.27
N ALA A 41 -9.48 1.03 7.09
CA ALA A 41 -10.27 0.47 8.18
C ALA A 41 -11.37 -0.49 7.69
N LYS A 42 -11.83 -0.31 6.45
CA LYS A 42 -12.82 -1.20 5.81
C LYS A 42 -12.18 -2.34 5.01
N GLY A 43 -10.85 -2.39 4.90
CA GLY A 43 -10.13 -3.43 4.17
C GLY A 43 -10.44 -3.45 2.67
N LEU A 44 -10.68 -2.28 2.06
CA LEU A 44 -11.21 -2.19 0.69
C LEU A 44 -10.15 -2.32 -0.41
N CYS A 45 -8.86 -2.17 -0.08
CA CYS A 45 -7.77 -2.23 -1.04
C CYS A 45 -6.64 -3.16 -0.58
N ASP A 46 -5.97 -3.79 -1.55
CA ASP A 46 -4.70 -4.48 -1.35
C ASP A 46 -3.49 -3.56 -1.63
N GLU A 47 -3.71 -2.45 -2.33
CA GLU A 47 -2.73 -1.38 -2.53
C GLU A 47 -3.41 0.00 -2.43
N LEU A 48 -2.79 0.91 -1.66
CA LEU A 48 -3.22 2.30 -1.55
C LEU A 48 -2.07 3.22 -1.99
N ALA A 49 -2.32 4.07 -2.99
CA ALA A 49 -1.39 5.10 -3.43
C ALA A 49 -1.87 6.49 -3.00
N LEU A 50 -0.99 7.27 -2.39
CA LEU A 50 -1.22 8.67 -2.04
C LEU A 50 -0.42 9.56 -2.99
N VAL A 51 -1.03 10.64 -3.47
CA VAL A 51 -0.36 11.61 -4.35
C VAL A 51 -0.68 13.01 -3.85
N ASP A 52 0.34 13.85 -3.68
CA ASP A 52 0.17 15.26 -3.37
C ASP A 52 1.29 16.07 -4.07
N VAL A 53 1.09 17.38 -4.18
CA VAL A 53 2.10 18.30 -4.68
C VAL A 53 3.11 18.72 -3.61
N MET A 54 2.75 18.56 -2.32
CA MET A 54 3.62 18.84 -1.19
C MET A 54 4.38 17.58 -0.74
N GLU A 55 5.61 17.39 -1.22
CA GLU A 55 6.44 16.22 -0.91
C GLU A 55 6.65 16.03 0.60
N ASP A 56 6.95 17.09 1.36
CA ASP A 56 7.18 17.00 2.82
C ASP A 56 5.94 16.53 3.61
N LYS A 57 4.76 16.65 3.00
CA LYS A 57 3.47 16.29 3.61
C LYS A 57 3.03 14.88 3.19
N LEU A 58 3.49 14.40 2.05
CA LEU A 58 3.18 13.09 1.48
C LEU A 58 4.05 12.01 2.15
#